data_AF-A0A2G5KMC7-F1
#
_entry.id   AF-A0A2G5KMC7-F1
#
_cell.length_a   1.000
_cell.length_b   1.000
_cell.length_c   1.000
_cell.angle_alpha   90.00
_cell.angle_beta   90.00
_cell.angle_gamma   90.00
#
_symmetry.space_group_name_H-M   'P 1'
#
loop_
_entity.id
_entity.type
_entity.pdbx_description
1 polymer ?
#
loop_
_entity_poly.entity_id
_entity_poly.type
_entity_poly.pdbx_seq_one_letter_code
_entity_poly.pdbx_strand_id
1 'polypeptide(L)'
;MILSHLENENLKSVFFVTGKNKSDKKGQFLLKSWNDNGHKIANHSFSHPYFNSEENDSHLFESELNKTDAIISNLSNYIKLFRFPYLKEGQNPSKVDSIRNILANNDYQNGYVTIDASDWYVDQRLITRIKEVGIEKTEIDGFRDFYVQHIMERANYYEKLSKELNGRHINHTLLLHHNLTSALFLDDLINKFKEEGWVLIDAEKAYQDSIFEKIPDPNFAGESLIYSMAKQSGKYGKSLRYPAEDGRYEKTRMNELGL
;
A
#
# COMPACT_ATOMS: atom_id res chain seq x y z
N MET A 1 0.58 18.73 1.45
CA MET A 1 -0.40 18.31 0.43
C MET A 1 -1.15 17.08 0.88
N ILE A 2 -0.56 15.87 0.94
CA ILE A 2 -1.27 14.66 1.42
C ILE A 2 -1.99 14.87 2.76
N LEU A 3 -1.27 15.32 3.81
CA LEU A 3 -1.88 15.61 5.12
C LEU A 3 -3.01 16.63 5.03
N SER A 4 -2.86 17.66 4.20
CA SER A 4 -3.86 18.71 4.01
C SER A 4 -5.13 18.18 3.35
N HIS A 5 -5.01 17.31 2.33
CA HIS A 5 -6.18 16.64 1.73
C HIS A 5 -6.89 15.74 2.74
N LEU A 6 -6.14 14.97 3.52
CA LEU A 6 -6.71 14.12 4.57
C LEU A 6 -7.39 14.93 5.68
N GLU A 7 -6.83 16.08 6.05
CA GLU A 7 -7.41 16.99 7.04
C GLU A 7 -8.71 17.62 6.54
N ASN A 8 -8.73 18.13 5.31
CA ASN A 8 -9.93 18.70 4.68
C ASN A 8 -11.09 17.70 4.63
N GLU A 9 -10.75 16.43 4.49
CA GLU A 9 -11.69 15.32 4.41
C GLU A 9 -11.99 14.65 5.76
N ASN A 10 -11.34 15.14 6.83
CA ASN A 10 -11.40 14.57 8.17
C ASN A 10 -11.16 13.04 8.17
N LEU A 11 -10.16 12.58 7.42
CA LEU A 11 -9.78 11.17 7.27
C LEU A 11 -8.44 10.88 7.95
N LYS A 12 -8.37 9.77 8.68
CA LYS A 12 -7.13 9.25 9.27
C LYS A 12 -6.66 8.02 8.53
N SER A 13 -5.38 8.02 8.18
CA SER A 13 -4.68 6.94 7.48
C SER A 13 -3.61 6.28 8.35
N VAL A 14 -3.04 5.17 7.88
CA VAL A 14 -1.84 4.57 8.46
C VAL A 14 -0.64 4.85 7.56
N PHE A 15 0.41 5.45 8.11
CA PHE A 15 1.67 5.70 7.42
C PHE A 15 2.68 4.59 7.73
N PHE A 16 2.91 3.73 6.75
CA PHE A 16 3.90 2.67 6.81
C PHE A 16 5.27 3.24 6.41
N VAL A 17 6.22 3.28 7.35
CA VAL A 17 7.48 4.01 7.16
C VAL A 17 8.70 3.12 7.09
N THR A 18 9.61 3.45 6.17
CA THR A 18 10.97 2.92 6.16
C THR A 18 11.84 3.69 7.14
N GLY A 19 12.58 2.99 8.00
CA GLY A 19 13.40 3.61 9.05
C GLY A 19 14.65 4.35 8.56
N LYS A 20 15.27 3.92 7.43
CA LYS A 20 16.56 4.43 6.94
C LYS A 20 16.62 5.95 6.79
N ASN A 21 15.51 6.57 6.41
CA ASN A 21 15.39 8.02 6.18
C ASN A 21 14.50 8.69 7.23
N LYS A 22 14.50 8.18 8.47
CA LYS A 22 13.66 8.69 9.55
C LYS A 22 14.42 9.22 10.75
N SER A 23 15.73 9.03 10.83
CA SER A 23 16.56 9.56 11.92
C SER A 23 17.08 10.98 11.69
N ASP A 24 16.98 11.51 10.46
CA ASP A 24 17.41 12.87 10.14
C ASP A 24 16.30 13.91 10.47
N LYS A 25 16.64 15.21 10.41
CA LYS A 25 15.69 16.28 10.74
C LYS A 25 14.43 16.23 9.87
N LYS A 26 14.56 15.92 8.58
CA LYS A 26 13.43 15.85 7.65
C LYS A 26 12.52 14.66 7.97
N GLY A 27 13.11 13.49 8.22
CA GLY A 27 12.40 12.29 8.61
C GLY A 27 11.68 12.43 9.94
N GLN A 28 12.33 13.00 10.95
CA GLN A 28 11.72 13.27 12.26
C GLN A 28 10.59 14.30 12.16
N PHE A 29 10.77 15.36 11.37
CA PHE A 29 9.70 16.30 11.07
C PHE A 29 8.50 15.60 10.43
N LEU A 30 8.73 14.74 9.43
CA LEU A 30 7.68 13.99 8.76
C LEU A 30 6.92 13.07 9.74
N LEU A 31 7.64 12.29 10.57
CA LEU A 31 7.01 11.44 11.59
C LEU A 31 6.15 12.25 12.56
N LYS A 32 6.71 13.35 13.08
CA LYS A 32 6.00 14.24 14.01
C LYS A 32 4.76 14.84 13.35
N SER A 33 4.85 15.33 12.12
CA SER A 33 3.70 15.91 11.41
C SER A 33 2.57 14.91 11.24
N TRP A 34 2.86 13.67 10.83
CA TRP A 34 1.82 12.64 10.68
C TRP A 34 1.25 12.22 12.04
N ASN A 35 2.10 12.04 13.05
CA ASN A 35 1.69 11.68 14.40
C ASN A 35 0.80 12.75 15.04
N ASP A 36 1.19 14.03 14.99
CA ASP A 36 0.45 15.13 15.60
C ASP A 36 -0.92 15.38 14.94
N ASN A 37 -1.05 15.01 13.66
CA ASN A 37 -2.33 15.04 12.93
C ASN A 37 -3.19 13.79 13.18
N GLY A 38 -2.79 12.89 14.08
CA GLY A 38 -3.58 11.72 14.48
C GLY A 38 -3.54 10.54 13.50
N HIS A 39 -2.64 10.55 12.52
CA HIS A 39 -2.43 9.40 11.65
C HIS A 39 -1.66 8.32 12.39
N LYS A 40 -2.00 7.06 12.14
CA LYS A 40 -1.25 5.94 12.72
C LYS A 40 0.09 5.78 12.02
N ILE A 41 1.10 5.37 12.76
CA ILE A 41 2.45 5.11 12.24
C ILE A 41 2.76 3.62 12.38
N ALA A 42 3.16 2.98 11.29
CA ALA A 42 3.38 1.55 11.20
C ALA A 42 4.71 1.21 10.51
N ASN A 43 5.16 -0.02 10.67
CA ASN A 43 6.50 -0.45 10.26
C ASN A 43 6.51 -0.93 8.79
N HIS A 44 7.49 -0.47 8.01
CA HIS A 44 7.69 -0.88 6.62
C HIS A 44 9.14 -1.30 6.35
N SER A 45 9.76 -2.03 7.28
CA SER A 45 11.20 -2.36 7.30
C SER A 45 12.11 -1.13 7.44
N PHE A 46 13.42 -1.30 7.49
CA PHE A 46 14.37 -0.19 7.62
C PHE A 46 14.80 0.34 6.26
N SER A 47 15.27 -0.54 5.37
CA SER A 47 15.89 -0.23 4.09
C SER A 47 15.05 -0.61 2.87
N HIS A 48 13.85 -1.15 3.07
CA HIS A 48 12.93 -1.63 2.02
C HIS A 48 13.48 -2.82 1.19
N PRO A 49 14.02 -3.89 1.82
CA PRO A 49 14.54 -5.04 1.09
C PRO A 49 13.44 -5.90 0.48
N TYR A 50 13.74 -6.56 -0.65
CA TYR A 50 12.82 -7.49 -1.32
C TYR A 50 12.91 -8.89 -0.70
N PHE A 51 11.97 -9.27 0.17
CA PHE A 51 12.09 -10.51 0.94
C PHE A 51 12.11 -11.78 0.09
N ASN A 52 11.50 -11.76 -1.10
CA ASN A 52 11.54 -12.91 -2.00
C ASN A 52 12.93 -13.16 -2.62
N SER A 53 13.91 -12.27 -2.43
CA SER A 53 15.30 -12.52 -2.81
C SER A 53 15.89 -13.64 -1.96
N GLU A 54 16.68 -14.54 -2.55
CA GLU A 54 17.40 -15.59 -1.82
C GLU A 54 18.39 -15.01 -0.80
N GLU A 55 18.96 -13.83 -1.08
CA GLU A 55 19.94 -13.16 -0.24
C GLU A 55 19.34 -12.57 1.05
N ASN A 56 18.03 -12.35 1.09
CA ASN A 56 17.35 -11.71 2.21
C ASN A 56 16.69 -12.76 3.11
N ASP A 57 17.32 -13.17 4.20
CA ASP A 57 16.74 -14.15 5.14
C ASP A 57 15.88 -13.50 6.24
N SER A 58 15.29 -14.34 7.09
CA SER A 58 14.40 -13.90 8.17
C SER A 58 15.14 -13.14 9.28
N HIS A 59 16.43 -13.42 9.52
CA HIS A 59 17.24 -12.68 10.48
C HIS A 59 17.53 -11.25 10.02
N LEU A 60 17.79 -11.06 8.72
CA LEU A 60 17.85 -9.73 8.13
C LEU A 60 16.52 -9.00 8.35
N PHE A 61 15.39 -9.64 8.08
CA PHE A 61 14.08 -9.02 8.24
C PHE A 61 13.70 -8.71 9.69
N GLU A 62 14.13 -9.52 10.65
CA GLU A 62 14.02 -9.22 12.07
C GLU A 62 14.84 -7.97 12.46
N SER A 63 16.07 -7.86 11.95
CA SER A 63 16.90 -6.67 12.13
C SER A 63 16.26 -5.42 11.52
N GLU A 64 15.66 -5.56 10.34
CA GLU A 64 14.93 -4.50 9.63
C GLU A 64 13.68 -4.05 10.41
N LEU A 65 12.91 -5.01 10.95
CA LEU A 65 11.77 -4.77 11.83
C LEU A 65 12.21 -3.96 13.06
N ASN A 66 13.20 -4.47 13.80
CA ASN A 66 13.65 -3.91 15.08
C ASN A 66 14.28 -2.52 14.93
N LYS A 67 15.06 -2.28 13.86
CA LYS A 67 15.64 -0.95 13.60
C LYS A 67 14.59 0.10 13.34
N THR A 68 13.54 -0.23 12.59
CA THR A 68 12.44 0.70 12.35
C THR A 68 11.57 0.86 13.58
N ASP A 69 11.29 -0.23 14.31
CA ASP A 69 10.54 -0.19 15.56
C ASP A 69 11.16 0.79 16.56
N ALA A 70 12.47 0.71 16.79
CA ALA A 70 13.20 1.60 17.68
C ALA A 70 13.09 3.10 17.30
N ILE A 71 12.76 3.41 16.04
CA ILE A 71 12.58 4.79 15.58
C ILE A 71 11.15 5.29 15.85
N ILE A 72 10.14 4.42 15.72
CA ILE A 72 8.73 4.82 15.71
C ILE A 72 7.96 4.49 16.99
N SER A 73 8.45 3.57 17.83
CA SER A 73 7.73 3.04 18.99
C SER A 73 7.42 4.08 20.07
N ASN A 74 8.17 5.20 20.11
CA ASN A 74 7.93 6.30 21.04
C ASN A 74 6.83 7.29 20.57
N LEU A 75 6.28 7.11 19.36
CA LEU A 75 5.22 7.98 18.84
C LEU A 75 3.85 7.59 19.43
N SER A 76 3.04 8.57 19.81
CA SER A 76 1.74 8.34 20.45
C SER A 76 0.74 7.57 19.59
N ASN A 77 0.86 7.69 18.27
CA ASN A 77 -0.01 7.01 17.30
C ASN A 77 0.66 5.79 16.63
N TYR A 78 1.73 5.26 17.22
CA TYR A 78 2.36 4.02 16.77
C TYR A 78 1.42 2.82 16.94
N ILE A 79 1.41 1.93 15.94
CA ILE A 79 0.69 0.66 15.97
C ILE A 79 1.56 -0.48 15.44
N LYS A 80 1.38 -1.69 15.98
CA LYS A 80 2.12 -2.91 15.58
C LYS A 80 1.57 -3.56 14.30
N LEU A 81 1.50 -2.78 13.23
CA LEU A 81 1.32 -3.29 11.88
C LEU A 81 2.65 -3.27 11.13
N PHE A 82 2.94 -4.35 10.41
CA PHE A 82 4.09 -4.46 9.52
C PHE A 82 3.62 -4.70 8.10
N ARG A 83 4.01 -3.83 7.16
CA ARG A 83 3.77 -4.07 5.73
C ARG A 83 5.07 -4.51 5.07
N PHE A 84 5.02 -5.62 4.34
CA PHE A 84 6.16 -6.11 3.58
C PHE A 84 6.45 -5.18 2.40
N PRO A 85 7.72 -4.75 2.19
CA PRO A 85 8.15 -4.18 0.93
C PRO A 85 7.69 -5.04 -0.25
N TYR A 86 7.21 -4.39 -1.31
CA TYR A 86 6.70 -5.05 -2.53
C TYR A 86 5.54 -6.03 -2.30
N LEU A 87 4.90 -5.99 -1.11
CA LEU A 87 3.91 -6.96 -0.65
C LEU A 87 4.41 -8.40 -0.73
N LYS A 88 5.72 -8.65 -0.58
CA LYS A 88 6.32 -9.99 -0.71
C LYS A 88 6.69 -10.58 0.65
N GLU A 89 5.99 -11.64 1.02
CA GLU A 89 6.13 -12.34 2.31
C GLU A 89 7.14 -13.51 2.29
N GLY A 90 7.76 -13.82 1.14
CA GLY A 90 8.72 -14.92 1.00
C GLY A 90 8.45 -15.74 -0.26
N GLN A 91 9.50 -16.32 -0.85
CA GLN A 91 9.38 -17.08 -2.11
C GLN A 91 8.98 -18.56 -1.92
N ASN A 92 8.91 -19.04 -0.67
CA ASN A 92 8.49 -20.40 -0.35
C ASN A 92 7.83 -20.45 1.04
N PRO A 93 7.06 -21.51 1.35
CA PRO A 93 6.34 -21.66 2.62
C PRO A 93 7.21 -21.50 3.85
N SER A 94 8.36 -22.18 3.91
CA SER A 94 9.27 -22.12 5.07
C SER A 94 9.74 -20.71 5.37
N LYS A 95 9.99 -19.91 4.33
CA LYS A 95 10.40 -18.52 4.49
C LYS A 95 9.24 -17.63 4.96
N VAL A 96 8.05 -17.81 4.41
CA VAL A 96 6.84 -17.11 4.85
C VAL A 96 6.55 -17.41 6.33
N ASP A 97 6.61 -18.69 6.73
CA ASP A 97 6.41 -19.08 8.13
C ASP A 97 7.47 -18.47 9.04
N SER A 98 8.74 -18.47 8.61
CA SER A 98 9.83 -17.90 9.41
C SER A 98 9.60 -16.43 9.76
N ILE A 99 9.15 -15.60 8.80
CA ILE A 99 8.92 -14.18 9.07
C ILE A 99 7.61 -13.94 9.82
N ARG A 100 6.56 -14.73 9.55
CA ARG A 100 5.29 -14.62 10.30
C ARG A 100 5.48 -14.98 11.78
N ASN A 101 6.31 -15.96 12.08
CA ASN A 101 6.68 -16.31 13.46
C ASN A 101 7.43 -15.16 14.15
N ILE A 102 8.34 -14.48 13.45
CA ILE A 102 9.05 -13.32 13.98
C ILE A 102 8.07 -12.17 14.26
N LEU A 103 7.17 -11.87 13.32
CA LEU A 103 6.14 -10.84 13.54
C LEU A 103 5.28 -11.19 14.75
N ALA A 104 4.77 -12.42 14.83
CA ALA A 104 3.94 -12.88 15.96
C ALA A 104 4.67 -12.79 17.30
N ASN A 105 5.94 -13.20 17.37
CA ASN A 105 6.76 -13.11 18.59
C ASN A 105 7.04 -11.67 19.04
N ASN A 106 6.89 -10.69 18.14
CA ASN A 106 7.03 -9.26 18.44
C ASN A 106 5.67 -8.54 18.53
N ASP A 107 4.56 -9.28 18.59
CA ASP A 107 3.16 -8.82 18.56
C ASP A 107 2.78 -7.98 17.34
N TYR A 108 3.48 -8.16 16.23
CA TYR A 108 3.16 -7.53 14.96
C TYR A 108 2.17 -8.34 14.16
N GLN A 109 1.22 -7.64 13.54
CA GLN A 109 0.33 -8.19 12.51
C GLN A 109 0.75 -7.68 11.13
N ASN A 110 0.43 -8.44 10.08
CA ASN A 110 0.63 -7.97 8.72
C ASN A 110 -0.36 -6.84 8.42
N GLY A 111 0.17 -5.67 8.05
CA GLY A 111 -0.58 -4.49 7.61
C GLY A 111 -1.10 -4.65 6.19
N TYR A 112 -1.93 -5.68 5.98
CA TYR A 112 -2.45 -6.10 4.68
C TYR A 112 -3.09 -4.92 3.93
N VAL A 113 -2.96 -5.01 2.61
CA VAL A 113 -3.67 -4.20 1.63
C VAL A 113 -4.76 -5.07 1.01
N THR A 114 -5.93 -4.51 0.74
CA THR A 114 -7.00 -5.21 0.00
C THR A 114 -7.17 -4.73 -1.44
N ILE A 115 -6.79 -3.48 -1.72
CA ILE A 115 -6.80 -2.87 -3.04
C ILE A 115 -5.37 -2.42 -3.37
N ASP A 116 -4.75 -3.09 -4.32
CA ASP A 116 -3.49 -2.67 -4.93
C ASP A 116 -3.77 -2.05 -6.30
N ALA A 117 -3.10 -0.96 -6.64
CA ALA A 117 -3.39 -0.19 -7.85
C ALA A 117 -2.16 0.49 -8.46
N SER A 118 -0.94 -0.03 -8.22
CA SER A 118 0.30 0.41 -8.88
C SER A 118 0.47 1.93 -9.07
N ASP A 119 0.02 2.74 -8.10
CA ASP A 119 0.04 4.21 -8.17
C ASP A 119 1.47 4.75 -8.42
N TRP A 120 2.47 4.03 -7.90
CA TRP A 120 3.90 4.28 -8.09
C TRP A 120 4.32 4.33 -9.57
N TYR A 121 3.67 3.59 -10.45
CA TYR A 121 4.03 3.56 -11.86
C TYR A 121 3.56 4.84 -12.57
N VAL A 122 2.38 5.34 -12.22
CA VAL A 122 1.88 6.62 -12.73
C VAL A 122 2.79 7.77 -12.26
N ASP A 123 3.25 7.72 -11.00
CA ASP A 123 4.23 8.68 -10.47
C ASP A 123 5.55 8.65 -11.23
N GLN A 124 6.09 7.45 -11.47
CA GLN A 124 7.33 7.28 -12.23
C GLN A 124 7.21 7.91 -13.62
N ARG A 125 6.08 7.71 -14.31
CA ARG A 125 5.80 8.26 -15.64
C ARG A 125 5.68 9.77 -15.62
N LEU A 126 4.95 10.32 -14.64
CA LEU A 126 4.83 11.75 -14.45
C LEU A 126 6.18 12.42 -14.20
N ILE A 127 6.98 11.89 -13.28
CA ILE A 127 8.32 12.41 -12.96
C ILE A 127 9.24 12.33 -14.18
N THR A 128 9.15 11.25 -14.97
CA THR A 128 9.93 11.12 -16.21
C THR A 128 9.54 12.20 -17.21
N ARG A 129 8.23 12.40 -17.46
CA ARG A 129 7.75 13.44 -18.37
C ARG A 129 8.18 14.83 -17.93
N ILE A 130 8.05 15.16 -16.64
CA ILE A 130 8.47 16.45 -16.09
C ILE A 130 9.97 16.68 -16.34
N LYS A 131 10.81 15.65 -16.20
CA LYS A 131 12.25 15.77 -16.48
C LYS A 131 12.56 15.98 -17.96
N GLU A 132 11.75 15.41 -18.86
CA GLU A 132 11.94 15.52 -20.31
C GLU A 132 11.50 16.87 -20.87
N VAL A 133 10.34 17.37 -20.46
CA VAL A 133 9.73 18.57 -21.08
C VAL A 133 9.58 19.76 -20.15
N GLY A 134 9.80 19.58 -18.84
CA GLY A 134 9.56 20.58 -17.80
C GLY A 134 8.12 20.56 -17.29
N ILE A 135 7.91 21.02 -16.05
CA ILE A 135 6.58 21.01 -15.40
C ILE A 135 5.55 21.84 -16.17
N GLU A 136 5.93 23.01 -16.66
CA GLU A 136 5.07 23.94 -17.41
C GLU A 136 4.54 23.36 -18.73
N LYS A 137 5.22 22.34 -19.29
CA LYS A 137 4.84 21.68 -20.54
C LYS A 137 4.27 20.28 -20.31
N THR A 138 4.17 19.85 -19.05
CA THR A 138 3.61 18.55 -18.71
C THR A 138 2.11 18.69 -18.55
N GLU A 139 1.35 17.89 -19.29
CA GLU A 139 -0.12 17.82 -19.18
C GLU A 139 -0.51 17.09 -17.87
N ILE A 140 -0.43 17.80 -16.74
CA ILE A 140 -0.68 17.25 -15.39
C ILE A 140 -2.08 16.65 -15.27
N ASP A 141 -3.07 17.30 -15.89
CA ASP A 141 -4.46 16.86 -15.90
C ASP A 141 -4.64 15.47 -16.52
N GLY A 142 -3.87 15.15 -17.58
CA GLY A 142 -3.91 13.81 -18.17
C GLY A 142 -3.40 12.72 -17.21
N PHE A 143 -2.38 13.02 -16.40
CA PHE A 143 -1.90 12.12 -15.36
C PHE A 143 -2.90 11.99 -14.21
N ARG A 144 -3.54 13.08 -13.79
CA ARG A 144 -4.62 13.07 -12.78
C ARG A 144 -5.75 12.16 -13.21
N ASP A 145 -6.29 12.38 -14.41
CA ASP A 145 -7.47 11.67 -14.90
C ASP A 145 -7.16 10.16 -15.05
N PHE A 146 -5.98 9.81 -15.57
CA PHE A 146 -5.53 8.42 -15.63
C PHE A 146 -5.38 7.81 -14.23
N TYR A 147 -4.73 8.52 -13.31
CA TYR A 147 -4.49 8.06 -11.92
C TYR A 147 -5.81 7.74 -11.21
N VAL A 148 -6.76 8.67 -11.23
CA VAL A 148 -8.07 8.53 -10.59
C VAL A 148 -8.86 7.39 -11.22
N GLN A 149 -8.92 7.34 -12.56
CA GLN A 149 -9.63 6.28 -13.26
C GLN A 149 -9.02 4.89 -12.99
N HIS A 150 -7.69 4.78 -13.07
CA HIS A 150 -6.99 3.51 -12.86
C HIS A 150 -7.25 2.95 -11.46
N ILE A 151 -7.10 3.78 -10.42
CA ILE A 151 -7.33 3.35 -9.04
C ILE A 151 -8.80 2.95 -8.83
N MET A 152 -9.75 3.68 -9.41
CA MET A 152 -11.17 3.33 -9.33
C MET A 152 -11.47 1.98 -10.01
N GLU A 153 -10.89 1.72 -11.17
CA GLU A 153 -11.02 0.43 -11.87
C GLU A 153 -10.45 -0.73 -11.02
N ARG A 154 -9.32 -0.53 -10.35
CA ARG A 154 -8.75 -1.55 -9.45
C ARG A 154 -9.59 -1.71 -8.19
N ALA A 155 -10.08 -0.63 -7.58
CA ALA A 155 -10.98 -0.69 -6.43
C ALA A 155 -12.24 -1.50 -6.72
N ASN A 156 -12.91 -1.22 -7.84
CA ASN A 156 -14.10 -1.95 -8.28
C ASN A 156 -13.81 -3.43 -8.58
N TYR A 157 -12.65 -3.73 -9.14
CA TYR A 157 -12.21 -5.12 -9.35
C TYR A 157 -12.04 -5.87 -8.02
N TYR A 158 -11.32 -5.29 -7.06
CA TYR A 158 -11.05 -5.94 -5.77
C TYR A 158 -12.29 -6.03 -4.88
N GLU A 159 -13.19 -5.04 -4.93
CA GLU A 159 -14.49 -5.11 -4.26
C GLU A 159 -15.32 -6.28 -4.80
N LYS A 160 -15.47 -6.38 -6.12
CA LYS A 160 -16.20 -7.49 -6.74
C LYS A 160 -15.61 -8.84 -6.34
N LEU A 161 -14.29 -9.00 -6.45
CA LEU A 161 -13.58 -10.23 -6.11
C LEU A 161 -13.73 -10.57 -4.62
N SER A 162 -13.58 -9.58 -3.74
CA SER A 162 -13.75 -9.73 -2.30
C SER A 162 -15.17 -10.17 -1.95
N LYS A 163 -16.19 -9.53 -2.54
CA LYS A 163 -17.59 -9.87 -2.31
C LYS A 163 -17.92 -11.30 -2.72
N GLU A 164 -17.40 -11.76 -3.87
CA GLU A 164 -17.59 -13.14 -4.32
C GLU A 164 -16.89 -14.16 -3.41
N LEU A 165 -15.70 -13.84 -2.88
CA LEU A 165 -14.96 -14.70 -1.95
C LEU A 165 -15.58 -14.77 -0.56
N ASN A 166 -16.05 -13.64 -0.05
CA ASN A 166 -16.43 -13.46 1.35
C ASN A 166 -17.95 -13.45 1.58
N GLY A 167 -18.75 -13.34 0.51
CA GLY A 167 -20.21 -13.26 0.59
C GLY A 167 -20.75 -11.96 1.20
N ARG A 168 -19.88 -10.96 1.42
CA ARG A 168 -20.23 -9.65 1.99
C ARG A 168 -19.30 -8.56 1.48
N HIS A 169 -19.75 -7.31 1.62
CA HIS A 169 -18.88 -6.14 1.52
C HIS A 169 -17.94 -6.09 2.74
N ILE A 170 -16.68 -5.70 2.52
CA ILE A 170 -15.67 -5.56 3.57
C ILE A 170 -15.24 -4.09 3.68
N ASN A 171 -14.64 -3.73 4.81
CA ASN A 171 -13.89 -2.48 4.87
C ASN A 171 -12.53 -2.66 4.16
N HIS A 172 -12.38 -1.98 3.03
CA HIS A 172 -11.17 -2.06 2.22
C HIS A 172 -10.07 -1.11 2.72
N THR A 173 -8.81 -1.55 2.58
CA THR A 173 -7.61 -0.71 2.61
C THR A 173 -7.03 -0.57 1.20
N LEU A 174 -6.74 0.68 0.80
CA LEU A 174 -6.11 1.05 -0.46
C LEU A 174 -4.63 1.35 -0.24
N LEU A 175 -3.75 0.76 -1.07
CA LEU A 175 -2.33 1.09 -1.10
C LEU A 175 -2.08 2.32 -1.96
N LEU A 176 -1.42 3.32 -1.36
CA LEU A 176 -0.85 4.48 -2.04
C LEU A 176 0.56 4.73 -1.51
N HIS A 177 1.41 5.37 -2.30
CA HIS A 177 2.76 5.74 -1.90
C HIS A 177 2.87 7.23 -1.56
N HIS A 178 3.80 7.59 -0.66
CA HIS A 178 4.09 8.98 -0.34
C HIS A 178 4.94 9.61 -1.46
N ASN A 179 4.30 9.91 -2.60
CA ASN A 179 4.91 10.38 -3.85
C ASN A 179 4.21 11.64 -4.42
N LEU A 180 4.58 12.08 -5.62
CA LEU A 180 4.06 13.31 -6.21
C LEU A 180 2.60 13.14 -6.66
N THR A 181 2.25 12.02 -7.31
CA THR A 181 0.86 11.80 -7.76
C THR A 181 -0.13 11.73 -6.59
N SER A 182 0.21 11.03 -5.51
CA SER A 182 -0.61 11.03 -4.29
C SER A 182 -0.68 12.42 -3.65
N ALA A 183 0.40 13.21 -3.73
CA ALA A 183 0.38 14.57 -3.22
C ALA A 183 -0.51 15.51 -4.04
N LEU A 184 -0.55 15.34 -5.37
CA LEU A 184 -1.30 16.21 -6.26
C LEU A 184 -2.77 15.81 -6.39
N PHE A 185 -3.08 14.51 -6.41
CA PHE A 185 -4.37 13.98 -6.91
C PHE A 185 -5.22 13.27 -5.85
N LEU A 186 -4.81 13.28 -4.58
CA LEU A 186 -5.56 12.59 -3.53
C LEU A 186 -6.96 13.17 -3.31
N ASP A 187 -7.12 14.50 -3.44
CA ASP A 187 -8.43 15.16 -3.35
C ASP A 187 -9.39 14.65 -4.44
N ASP A 188 -8.91 14.63 -5.69
CA ASP A 188 -9.67 14.15 -6.84
C ASP A 188 -10.07 12.69 -6.66
N LEU A 189 -9.15 11.86 -6.16
CA LEU A 189 -9.41 10.46 -5.88
C LEU A 189 -10.46 10.27 -4.79
N ILE A 190 -10.37 11.03 -3.68
CA ILE A 190 -11.35 11.00 -2.59
C ILE A 190 -12.74 11.41 -3.11
N ASN A 191 -12.83 12.50 -3.86
CA ASN A 191 -14.07 12.96 -4.46
C ASN A 191 -14.65 11.90 -5.41
N LYS A 192 -13.80 11.28 -6.24
CA LYS A 192 -14.23 10.20 -7.13
C LYS A 192 -14.79 9.00 -6.38
N PHE A 193 -14.17 8.59 -5.26
CA PHE A 193 -14.71 7.52 -4.42
C PHE A 193 -16.11 7.86 -3.89
N LYS A 194 -16.32 9.08 -3.39
CA LYS A 194 -17.64 9.53 -2.91
C LYS A 194 -18.68 9.55 -4.02
N GLU A 195 -18.32 10.07 -5.19
CA GLU A 195 -19.21 10.11 -6.38
C GLU A 195 -19.65 8.72 -6.81
N GLU A 196 -18.76 7.73 -6.74
CA GLU A 196 -19.03 6.32 -7.08
C GLU A 196 -19.71 5.56 -5.92
N GLY A 197 -20.12 6.26 -4.86
CA GLY A 197 -20.88 5.70 -3.74
C GLY A 197 -20.06 4.96 -2.69
N TRP A 198 -18.73 5.09 -2.70
CA TRP A 198 -17.89 4.54 -1.65
C TRP A 198 -17.98 5.37 -0.38
N VAL A 199 -17.99 4.68 0.76
CA VAL A 199 -17.91 5.31 2.08
C VAL A 199 -16.45 5.31 2.52
N LEU A 200 -15.86 6.50 2.62
CA LEU A 200 -14.52 6.66 3.16
C LEU A 200 -14.56 6.59 4.68
N ILE A 201 -13.62 5.83 5.24
CA ILE A 201 -13.49 5.60 6.68
C ILE A 201 -12.03 5.70 7.09
N ASP A 202 -11.80 5.92 8.39
CA ASP A 202 -10.46 5.88 8.95
C ASP A 202 -9.84 4.50 8.80
N ALA A 203 -8.53 4.46 8.53
CA ALA A 203 -7.81 3.22 8.32
C ALA A 203 -7.80 2.34 9.57
N GLU A 204 -7.81 2.91 10.79
CA GLU A 204 -7.96 2.13 12.03
C GLU A 204 -9.27 1.35 12.04
N LYS A 205 -10.38 1.97 11.63
CA LYS A 205 -11.68 1.30 11.49
C LYS A 205 -11.66 0.24 10.38
N ALA A 206 -10.95 0.49 9.28
CA ALA A 206 -10.81 -0.50 8.23
C ALA A 206 -10.12 -1.77 8.73
N TYR A 207 -8.99 -1.63 9.44
CA TYR A 207 -8.23 -2.75 10.01
C TYR A 207 -8.97 -3.55 11.10
N GLN A 208 -10.09 -3.04 11.62
CA GLN A 208 -10.97 -3.78 12.54
C GLN A 208 -11.94 -4.76 11.86
N ASP A 209 -12.02 -4.74 10.52
CA ASP A 209 -12.83 -5.71 9.79
C ASP A 209 -12.24 -7.13 9.92
N SER A 210 -13.09 -8.13 10.22
CA SER A 210 -12.68 -9.53 10.45
C SER A 210 -11.99 -10.19 9.25
N ILE A 211 -12.01 -9.57 8.07
CA ILE A 211 -11.20 -10.02 6.94
C ILE A 211 -9.70 -10.01 7.27
N PHE A 212 -9.24 -9.06 8.08
CA PHE A 212 -7.82 -8.92 8.44
C PHE A 212 -7.32 -9.98 9.43
N GLU A 213 -8.23 -10.79 9.99
CA GLU A 213 -7.89 -12.00 10.75
C GLU A 213 -7.57 -13.19 9.83
N LYS A 214 -7.87 -13.09 8.53
CA LYS A 214 -7.55 -14.14 7.54
C LYS A 214 -6.07 -14.09 7.21
N ILE A 215 -5.38 -15.19 7.48
CA ILE A 215 -3.99 -15.40 7.10
C ILE A 215 -3.97 -16.43 5.97
N PRO A 216 -3.63 -16.03 4.72
CA PRO A 216 -3.49 -16.97 3.62
C PRO A 216 -2.44 -18.02 3.92
N ASP A 217 -2.65 -19.24 3.40
CA ASP A 217 -1.68 -20.32 3.51
C ASP A 217 -0.33 -19.88 2.92
N PRO A 218 0.81 -20.27 3.52
CA PRO A 218 2.14 -19.83 3.10
C PRO A 218 2.45 -20.04 1.61
N ASN A 219 1.82 -21.02 0.94
CA ASN A 219 1.97 -21.25 -0.50
C ASN A 219 1.38 -20.14 -1.37
N PHE A 220 0.52 -19.29 -0.80
CA PHE A 220 -0.21 -18.25 -1.52
C PHE A 220 0.05 -16.84 -1.00
N ALA A 221 0.98 -16.67 -0.06
CA ALA A 221 1.27 -15.40 0.59
C ALA A 221 1.81 -14.31 -0.35
N GLY A 222 1.64 -13.05 0.05
CA GLY A 222 2.04 -11.85 -0.69
C GLY A 222 0.95 -11.25 -1.58
N GLU A 223 1.29 -10.14 -2.23
CA GLU A 223 0.34 -9.26 -2.93
C GLU A 223 -0.74 -8.71 -1.96
N SER A 224 -1.89 -8.29 -2.49
CA SER A 224 -3.05 -7.93 -1.66
C SER A 224 -3.67 -9.18 -1.00
N LEU A 225 -4.31 -9.00 0.15
CA LEU A 225 -4.99 -10.08 0.88
C LEU A 225 -6.06 -10.76 0.01
N ILE A 226 -6.84 -9.96 -0.73
CA ILE A 226 -7.89 -10.47 -1.62
C ILE A 226 -7.29 -11.27 -2.77
N TYR A 227 -6.14 -10.83 -3.32
CA TYR A 227 -5.42 -11.60 -4.33
C TYR A 227 -4.95 -12.95 -3.79
N SER A 228 -4.27 -12.95 -2.64
CA SER A 228 -3.80 -14.16 -1.94
C SER A 228 -4.95 -15.15 -1.72
N MET A 229 -6.07 -14.68 -1.17
CA MET A 229 -7.26 -15.50 -0.93
C MET A 229 -7.88 -16.05 -2.21
N ALA A 230 -7.96 -15.23 -3.26
CA ALA A 230 -8.46 -15.65 -4.57
C ALA A 230 -7.59 -16.77 -5.16
N LYS A 231 -6.26 -16.61 -5.08
CA LYS A 231 -5.29 -17.61 -5.56
C LYS A 231 -5.42 -18.92 -4.76
N GLN A 232 -5.48 -18.82 -3.43
CA GLN A 232 -5.67 -19.96 -2.53
C GLN A 232 -6.98 -20.72 -2.80
N SER A 233 -8.05 -20.02 -3.19
CA SER A 233 -9.34 -20.66 -3.49
C SER A 233 -9.30 -21.57 -4.73
N GLY A 234 -8.33 -21.38 -5.62
CA GLY A 234 -8.23 -22.08 -6.91
C GLY A 234 -9.29 -21.69 -7.95
N LYS A 235 -10.27 -20.82 -7.62
CA LYS A 235 -11.43 -20.52 -8.47
C LYS A 235 -11.18 -19.42 -9.51
N TYR A 236 -10.16 -18.59 -9.31
CA TYR A 236 -9.98 -17.32 -10.05
C TYR A 236 -8.74 -17.28 -10.95
N GLY A 237 -8.10 -18.42 -11.22
CA GLY A 237 -6.82 -18.46 -11.95
C GLY A 237 -6.83 -17.76 -13.32
N LYS A 238 -7.98 -17.68 -14.00
CA LYS A 238 -8.12 -17.00 -15.31
C LYS A 238 -8.33 -15.48 -15.20
N SER A 239 -8.77 -14.97 -14.05
CA SER A 239 -9.08 -13.55 -13.83
C SER A 239 -8.03 -12.82 -13.01
N LEU A 240 -7.11 -13.55 -12.37
CA LEU A 240 -6.00 -12.99 -11.62
C LEU A 240 -4.85 -12.60 -12.56
N ARG A 241 -4.33 -11.39 -12.36
CA ARG A 241 -3.08 -10.94 -12.98
C ARG A 241 -1.89 -11.58 -12.26
N TYR A 242 -0.77 -11.78 -12.95
CA TYR A 242 0.49 -12.08 -12.27
C TYR A 242 1.67 -11.40 -12.98
N PRO A 243 2.48 -10.59 -12.27
CA PRO A 243 2.31 -10.13 -10.87
C PRO A 243 0.95 -9.45 -10.63
N ALA A 244 0.47 -9.42 -9.38
CA ALA A 244 -0.91 -9.01 -9.10
C ALA A 244 -1.24 -7.61 -9.65
N GLU A 245 -0.32 -6.65 -9.43
CA GLU A 245 -0.29 -5.35 -10.11
C GLU A 245 1.17 -5.02 -10.45
N ASP A 246 1.40 -4.41 -11.61
CA ASP A 246 2.73 -4.05 -12.11
C ASP A 246 2.59 -3.17 -13.35
N GLY A 247 3.47 -2.19 -13.52
CA GLY A 247 3.45 -1.20 -14.60
C GLY A 247 3.30 -1.75 -16.02
N ARG A 248 3.55 -3.04 -16.26
CA ARG A 248 3.30 -3.70 -17.56
C ARG A 248 1.85 -3.63 -18.01
N TYR A 249 0.88 -3.56 -17.11
CA TYR A 249 -0.55 -3.55 -17.47
C TYR A 249 -1.01 -2.14 -17.86
N GLU A 250 -0.40 -1.12 -17.28
CA GLU A 250 -0.74 0.28 -17.44
C GLU A 250 0.02 0.91 -18.61
N LYS A 251 1.23 0.39 -18.90
CA LYS A 251 2.14 0.94 -19.91
C LYS A 251 1.48 1.18 -21.26
N THR A 252 0.76 0.22 -21.80
CA THR A 252 0.15 0.34 -23.14
C THR A 252 -0.86 1.48 -23.17
N ARG A 253 -1.79 1.50 -22.21
CA ARG A 253 -2.84 2.53 -22.13
C ARG A 253 -2.26 3.93 -21.87
N MET A 254 -1.24 4.05 -21.01
CA MET A 254 -0.57 5.32 -20.79
C MET A 254 0.16 5.82 -22.05
N ASN A 255 0.80 4.92 -22.80
CA ASN A 255 1.46 5.28 -24.07
C ASN A 255 0.45 5.79 -25.11
N GLU A 256 -0.71 5.13 -25.24
CA GLU A 256 -1.78 5.54 -26.15
C GLU A 256 -2.33 6.93 -25.83
N LEU A 257 -2.32 7.31 -24.55
CA LEU A 257 -2.72 8.63 -24.06
C LEU A 257 -1.58 9.66 -24.09
N GLY A 258 -0.37 9.27 -24.50
CA GLY A 258 0.79 10.15 -24.50
C GLY A 258 1.29 10.55 -23.10
N LEU A 259 0.99 9.75 -22.08
CA LEU A 259 1.47 9.90 -20.69
C LEU A 259 2.82 9.18 -20.48
#